data_AF-Q9AFB6-F1
#
_entry.id   AF-Q9AFB6-F1
#
_cell.length_a   1.000
_cell.length_b   1.000
_cell.length_c   1.000
_cell.angle_alpha   90.00
_cell.angle_beta   90.00
_cell.angle_gamma   90.00
#
_symmetry.space_group_name_H-M   'P 1'
#
loop_
_entity.id
_entity.type
_entity.pdbx_description
1 polymer ?
#
loop_
_entity_poly.entity_id
_entity_poly.type
_entity_poly.pdbx_seq_one_letter_code
_entity_poly.pdbx_strand_id
1 'polypeptide(L)'
;NVGSYTLKYLIEEGAKVIYLSIRDDSEECGRSALYSEDGFDYESLPKYREENTTLAGYPDAEKISDETFWNTKFDILIPAALENIIGEAIASDLGVLLIAEDANG
;
A
#
# COMPACT_ATOMS: atom_id res chain seq x y z
N ASN A 1 6.56 5.19 -8.68
CA ASN A 1 6.91 4.58 -9.97
C ASN A 1 6.80 3.06 -9.84
N VAL A 2 7.72 2.38 -9.14
CA VAL A 2 7.68 0.93 -8.90
C VAL A 2 6.32 0.46 -8.37
N GLY A 3 5.89 0.90 -7.18
CA GLY A 3 4.62 0.44 -6.60
C GLY A 3 3.37 0.71 -7.45
N SER A 4 3.38 1.76 -8.29
CA SER A 4 2.28 2.04 -9.21
C SER A 4 2.23 1.01 -10.35
N TYR A 5 3.37 0.67 -10.95
CA TYR A 5 3.42 -0.37 -11.98
C TYR A 5 3.20 -1.77 -11.40
N THR A 6 3.66 -2.04 -10.17
CA THR A 6 3.33 -3.29 -9.47
C THR A 6 1.82 -3.44 -9.31
N LEU A 7 1.12 -2.39 -8.84
CA LEU A 7 -0.34 -2.40 -8.75
C LEU A 7 -0.99 -2.68 -10.11
N LYS A 8 -0.55 -1.99 -11.17
CA LYS A 8 -1.04 -2.18 -12.53
C LYS A 8 -0.93 -3.64 -12.97
N TYR A 9 0.27 -4.21 -12.90
CA TYR A 9 0.50 -5.57 -13.39
C TYR A 9 -0.19 -6.64 -12.55
N LEU A 10 -0.31 -6.45 -11.24
CA LEU A 10 -1.09 -7.34 -10.39
C LEU A 10 -2.57 -7.36 -10.81
N ILE A 11 -3.16 -6.19 -11.06
CA ILE A 11 -4.54 -6.09 -11.54
C ILE A 11 -4.69 -6.73 -12.93
N GLU A 12 -3.75 -6.48 -13.85
CA GLU A 12 -3.75 -7.08 -15.20
C GLU A 12 -3.67 -8.61 -15.17
N GLU A 13 -2.94 -9.19 -14.21
CA GLU A 13 -2.85 -10.64 -13.97
C GLU A 13 -4.02 -11.20 -13.13
N GLY A 14 -5.01 -10.36 -12.80
CA GLY A 14 -6.23 -10.77 -12.10
C GLY A 14 -6.12 -10.84 -10.57
N ALA A 15 -5.03 -10.32 -9.99
CA ALA A 15 -4.91 -10.18 -8.55
C ALA A 15 -5.76 -9.00 -8.05
N LYS A 16 -6.31 -9.16 -6.84
CA LYS A 16 -7.07 -8.13 -6.15
C LYS A 16 -6.21 -7.49 -5.07
N VAL A 17 -5.75 -6.26 -5.31
CA VAL A 17 -5.01 -5.49 -4.30
C VAL A 17 -6.02 -4.76 -3.41
N ILE A 18 -6.14 -5.18 -2.15
CA ILE A 18 -7.13 -4.66 -1.20
C ILE A 18 -6.53 -3.78 -0.09
N TYR A 19 -5.20 -3.77 0.05
CA TYR A 19 -4.48 -2.87 0.95
C TYR A 19 -3.41 -2.09 0.20
N LEU A 20 -3.26 -0.82 0.53
CA LEU A 20 -2.29 0.08 -0.09
C LEU A 20 -1.72 1.02 0.99
N SER A 21 -0.39 1.11 1.08
CA SER A 21 0.29 2.13 1.91
C SER A 21 1.14 3.01 1.00
N ILE A 22 0.91 4.33 1.06
CA ILE A 22 1.62 5.30 0.23
C ILE A 22 2.24 6.39 1.09
N ARG A 23 3.35 6.95 0.60
CA ARG A 23 3.91 8.16 1.22
C ARG A 23 2.90 9.30 1.20
N ASP A 24 2.71 9.89 2.36
CA ASP A 24 1.81 11.00 2.60
C ASP A 24 2.41 11.89 3.70
N ASP A 25 2.96 13.04 3.28
CA ASP A 25 3.64 13.96 4.19
C ASP A 25 2.66 14.71 5.14
N SER A 26 1.34 14.56 4.94
CA SER A 26 0.33 15.10 5.84
C SER A 26 0.06 14.23 7.08
N GLU A 27 0.54 12.98 7.08
CA GLU A 27 0.40 12.04 8.17
C GLU A 27 1.62 12.03 9.09
N GLU A 28 1.43 11.87 10.41
CA GLU A 28 2.52 11.85 11.40
C GLU A 28 3.55 10.75 11.11
N CYS A 29 3.09 9.59 10.64
CA CYS A 29 3.96 8.47 10.27
C CYS A 29 4.53 8.58 8.84
N GLY A 30 4.25 9.67 8.12
CA GLY A 30 4.69 9.94 6.74
C GLY A 30 4.01 9.08 5.68
N ARG A 31 2.95 8.33 6.03
CA ARG A 31 2.25 7.40 5.15
C ARG A 31 0.75 7.37 5.42
N SER A 32 -0.03 7.17 4.37
CA SER A 32 -1.46 6.87 4.43
C SER A 32 -1.70 5.43 4.01
N ALA A 33 -2.36 4.67 4.87
CA ALA A 33 -2.79 3.30 4.58
C ALA A 33 -4.28 3.27 4.25
N LEU A 34 -4.64 2.51 3.22
CA LEU A 34 -5.98 2.38 2.69
C LEU A 34 -6.37 0.91 2.58
N TYR A 35 -7.64 0.63 2.84
CA TYR A 35 -8.28 -0.66 2.64
C TYR A 35 -9.48 -0.52 1.69
N SER A 36 -9.57 -1.39 0.69
CA SER A 36 -10.71 -1.47 -0.20
C SER A 36 -11.15 -2.93 -0.31
N GLU A 37 -12.36 -3.24 0.18
CA GLU A 37 -12.92 -4.59 0.06
C GLU A 37 -13.07 -5.01 -1.41
N ASP A 38 -13.38 -4.06 -2.31
CA ASP A 38 -13.53 -4.29 -3.75
C ASP A 38 -12.21 -4.19 -4.54
N GLY A 39 -11.13 -3.77 -3.88
CA GLY A 39 -9.81 -3.58 -4.46
C GLY A 39 -9.63 -2.24 -5.14
N PHE A 40 -8.38 -1.90 -5.43
CA PHE A 40 -8.02 -0.61 -6.02
C PHE A 40 -8.10 -0.62 -7.55
N ASP A 41 -8.52 0.50 -8.13
CA ASP A 41 -8.42 0.78 -9.56
C ASP A 41 -7.15 1.59 -9.85
N TYR A 42 -6.36 1.13 -10.83
CA TYR A 42 -5.10 1.77 -11.20
C TYR A 42 -5.30 3.14 -11.87
N GLU A 43 -6.42 3.36 -12.56
CA GLU A 43 -6.68 4.58 -13.33
C GLU A 43 -7.24 5.72 -12.48
N SER A 44 -7.93 5.42 -11.38
CA SER A 44 -8.56 6.39 -10.48
C SER A 44 -7.58 6.96 -9.44
N LEU A 45 -6.69 6.13 -8.89
CA LEU A 45 -5.78 6.53 -7.82
C LEU A 45 -4.84 7.69 -8.22
N PRO A 46 -4.17 7.67 -9.39
CA PRO A 46 -3.30 8.77 -9.82
C PRO A 46 -4.07 10.08 -9.99
N LYS A 47 -5.29 10.02 -10.55
CA LYS A 47 -6.15 11.20 -10.76
C LYS A 47 -6.55 11.83 -9.43
N TYR A 48 -7.02 11.01 -8.49
CA TYR A 48 -7.37 11.50 -7.16
C TYR A 48 -6.17 12.14 -6.46
N ARG A 49 -5.00 11.49 -6.53
CA ARG A 49 -3.79 12.01 -5.90
C ARG A 49 -3.29 13.31 -6.55
N GLU A 50 -3.43 13.46 -7.86
CA GLU A 50 -3.06 14.68 -8.57
C GLU A 50 -3.91 15.86 -8.11
N GLU A 51 -5.21 15.64 -7.90
CA GLU A 51 -6.16 16.67 -7.45
C GLU A 51 -6.02 17.00 -5.96
N ASN A 52 -5.76 15.99 -5.12
CA ASN A 52 -5.83 16.13 -3.66
C ASN A 52 -4.46 16.12 -2.96
N THR A 53 -3.37 15.83 -3.67
CA THR A 53 -1.98 15.66 -3.16
C THR A 53 -1.77 14.52 -2.15
N THR A 54 -2.85 13.88 -1.70
CA THR A 54 -2.92 12.69 -0.86
C THR A 54 -3.91 11.68 -1.45
N LEU A 55 -3.90 10.45 -0.95
CA LEU A 55 -5.00 9.49 -1.15
C LEU A 55 -5.92 9.36 0.08
N ALA A 56 -5.65 10.08 1.17
CA ALA A 56 -6.57 10.16 2.28
C ALA A 56 -7.90 10.78 1.81
N GLY A 57 -9.01 10.06 2.03
CA GLY A 57 -10.33 10.45 1.52
C GLY A 57 -10.67 9.93 0.13
N TYR A 58 -9.84 9.05 -0.45
CA TYR A 58 -10.17 8.34 -1.69
C TYR A 58 -11.52 7.61 -1.56
N PRO A 59 -12.50 7.83 -2.47
CA PRO A 59 -13.90 7.45 -2.24
C PRO A 59 -14.14 5.93 -2.19
N ASP A 60 -13.32 5.12 -2.87
CA ASP A 60 -13.50 3.67 -2.94
C ASP A 60 -12.59 2.91 -1.97
N ALA A 61 -12.07 3.58 -0.94
CA ALA A 61 -11.28 2.96 0.11
C ALA A 61 -11.48 3.65 1.47
N GLU A 62 -11.34 2.86 2.53
CA GLU A 62 -11.29 3.34 3.89
C GLU A 62 -9.85 3.63 4.29
N LYS A 63 -9.62 4.77 4.96
CA LYS A 63 -8.33 5.04 5.60
C LYS A 63 -8.19 4.22 6.87
N ILE A 64 -7.13 3.44 6.97
CA ILE A 64 -6.75 2.68 8.17
C ILE A 64 -5.49 3.27 8.80
N SER A 65 -5.25 2.99 10.07
CA SER A 65 -4.00 3.40 10.73
C SER A 65 -2.80 2.59 10.21
N ASP A 66 -1.60 3.14 10.33
CA ASP A 66 -0.35 2.43 10.00
C ASP A 66 -0.19 1.17 10.86
N GLU A 67 -0.54 1.25 12.16
CA GLU A 67 -0.57 0.09 13.06
C GLU A 67 -1.51 -1.02 12.55
N THR A 68 -2.72 -0.67 12.11
CA THR A 68 -3.67 -1.66 11.55
C THR A 68 -3.13 -2.29 10.28
N PHE A 69 -2.48 -1.52 9.40
CA PHE A 69 -1.85 -2.04 8.20
C PHE A 69 -0.79 -3.09 8.53
N TRP A 70 0.16 -2.78 9.42
CA TRP A 70 1.24 -3.71 9.76
C TRP A 70 0.79 -4.94 10.55
N ASN A 71 -0.30 -4.84 11.31
CA ASN A 71 -0.91 -5.97 12.03
C ASN A 71 -1.87 -6.81 11.16
N THR A 72 -2.10 -6.41 9.91
CA THR A 72 -2.93 -7.17 8.97
C THR A 72 -2.18 -8.40 8.48
N LYS A 73 -2.91 -9.52 8.32
CA LYS A 73 -2.36 -10.71 7.65
C LYS A 73 -2.49 -10.53 6.15
N PHE A 74 -1.36 -10.59 5.43
CA PHE A 74 -1.35 -10.54 3.97
C PHE A 74 -0.92 -11.89 3.40
N ASP A 75 -1.52 -12.32 2.31
CA ASP A 75 -0.97 -13.45 1.56
C ASP A 75 0.35 -13.04 0.88
N ILE A 76 0.37 -11.83 0.31
CA ILE A 76 1.53 -11.26 -0.38
C ILE A 76 1.70 -9.82 0.08
N LEU A 77 2.91 -9.46 0.52
CA LEU A 77 3.30 -8.07 0.79
C LEU A 77 4.41 -7.63 -0.18
N ILE A 78 4.21 -6.48 -0.82
CA ILE A 78 5.14 -5.92 -1.81
C ILE A 78 5.57 -4.52 -1.35
N PRO A 79 6.69 -4.39 -0.63
CA PRO A 79 7.24 -3.09 -0.29
C PRO A 79 7.90 -2.46 -1.53
N ALA A 80 7.33 -1.36 -2.01
CA ALA A 80 7.77 -0.66 -3.22
C ALA A 80 7.82 0.87 -3.07
N ALA A 81 7.88 1.35 -1.82
CA ALA A 81 7.82 2.77 -1.47
C ALA A 81 9.17 3.36 -1.00
N LEU A 82 9.80 2.76 0.02
CA LEU A 82 11.09 3.18 0.57
C LEU A 82 11.94 1.94 0.91
N GLU A 83 13.25 2.10 0.89
CA GLU A 83 14.23 1.10 1.37
C GLU A 83 14.04 0.84 2.88
N ASN A 84 14.35 -0.37 3.37
CA ASN A 84 14.26 -0.75 4.79
C ASN A 84 12.91 -0.49 5.52
N ILE A 85 11.77 -0.53 4.82
CA ILE A 85 10.45 -0.36 5.45
C ILE A 85 10.12 -1.47 6.47
N ILE A 86 10.65 -2.68 6.27
CA ILE A 86 10.43 -3.82 7.16
C ILE A 86 11.59 -3.89 8.17
N GLY A 87 11.45 -3.19 9.31
CA GLY A 87 12.38 -3.29 10.44
C GLY A 87 12.14 -4.53 11.31
N GLU A 88 13.03 -4.79 12.29
CA GLU A 88 12.99 -5.98 13.17
C GLU A 88 11.65 -6.16 13.91
N ALA A 89 11.06 -5.06 14.38
CA ALA A 89 9.76 -5.06 15.05
C ALA A 89 8.62 -5.48 14.11
N ILE A 90 8.61 -4.97 12.88
CA ILE A 90 7.61 -5.34 11.88
C ILE A 90 7.82 -6.79 11.47
N ALA A 91 9.06 -7.19 11.17
CA ALA A 91 9.39 -8.56 10.76
C ALA A 91 8.98 -9.63 11.78
N SER A 92 9.03 -9.30 13.08
CA SER A 92 8.68 -10.24 14.16
C SER A 92 7.19 -10.56 14.22
N ASP A 93 6.34 -9.61 13.83
CA ASP A 93 4.88 -9.70 13.93
C ASP A 93 4.18 -9.83 12.56
N LEU A 94 4.93 -9.71 11.47
CA LEU A 94 4.39 -9.70 10.11
C LEU A 94 3.81 -11.06 9.70
N GLY A 95 2.48 -11.13 9.62
CA GLY A 95 1.76 -12.31 9.15
C GLY A 95 1.69 -12.40 7.63
N VAL A 96 2.79 -12.77 6.96
CA VAL A 96 2.90 -12.83 5.49
C VAL A 96 3.33 -14.20 4.98
N LEU A 97 2.71 -14.69 3.90
CA LEU A 97 3.14 -15.94 3.24
C LEU A 97 4.29 -15.72 2.25
N LEU A 98 4.32 -14.57 1.56
CA LEU A 98 5.37 -14.21 0.61
C LEU A 98 5.66 -12.70 0.63
N ILE A 99 6.95 -12.34 0.71
CA ILE A 99 7.43 -10.96 0.49
C ILE A 99 8.15 -10.91 -0.86
N ALA A 100 7.77 -9.95 -1.71
CA ALA A 100 8.48 -9.64 -2.94
C ALA A 100 8.99 -8.19 -2.87
N GLU A 101 10.27 -8.01 -2.57
CA GLU A 101 10.88 -6.69 -2.43
C GLU A 101 11.23 -6.12 -3.80
N ASP A 102 10.65 -4.95 -4.10
CA ASP A 102 10.87 -4.24 -5.37
C ASP A 102 11.48 -2.84 -5.13
N ALA A 103 11.67 -2.46 -3.86
CA ALA A 103 12.56 -1.37 -3.45
C ALA A 103 14.01 -1.87 -3.40
N ASN A 104 14.99 -0.98 -3.57
CA ASN A 104 16.36 -1.29 -3.15
C ASN A 104 16.33 -1.56 -1.63
N GLY A 105 16.91 -2.67 -1.19
CA GLY A 105 16.92 -3.08 0.22
C GLY A 105 17.62 -2.08 1.13
#